data_AF-A0AAE0TWK0-F1
#
_entry.id   AF-A0AAE0TWK0-F1
#
_cell.length_a   1.000
_cell.length_b   1.000
_cell.length_c   1.000
_cell.angle_alpha   90.00
_cell.angle_beta   90.00
_cell.angle_gamma   90.00
#
_symmetry.space_group_name_H-M   'P 1'
#
loop_
_entity.id
_entity.type
_entity.pdbx_description
1 polymer ?
#
loop_
_entity_poly.entity_id
_entity_poly.type
_entity_poly.pdbx_seq_one_letter_code
_entity_poly.pdbx_strand_id
1 'polypeptide(L)'
;MQQLFDGFTEFAEINQTGTAGLIDFFPILRRLPDFLVPLRKKAKEMHRHEKELYLGHWLKPKEQAAAGTIPRCFGEDLYRVQKAEGFDDDQAAYITGTLLEAGSDTTSSTLYAFVLAMLLYPEVQGKAQAEIDPATKQWLQSPLEVAAVKTKA
;
A
#
# COMPACT_ATOMS: atom_id res chain seq x y z
N MET A 1 8.67 4.54 -5.55
CA MET A 1 7.54 3.78 -6.12
C MET A 1 8.01 2.55 -6.87
N GLN A 2 8.83 2.63 -7.93
CA GLN A 2 9.35 1.42 -8.61
C GLN A 2 10.05 0.45 -7.65
N GLN A 3 10.98 0.96 -6.84
CA GLN A 3 11.68 0.17 -5.82
C GLN A 3 10.75 -0.56 -4.83
N LEU A 4 9.55 0.00 -4.56
CA LEU A 4 8.57 -0.61 -3.68
C LEU A 4 7.87 -1.79 -4.37
N PHE A 5 7.50 -1.64 -5.64
CA PHE A 5 6.93 -2.74 -6.44
C PHE A 5 7.95 -3.83 -6.75
N ASP A 6 9.20 -3.46 -7.05
CA ASP A 6 10.29 -4.40 -7.30
C ASP A 6 10.57 -5.24 -6.05
N GLY A 7 10.63 -4.59 -4.88
CA GLY A 7 10.77 -5.25 -3.58
C GLY A 7 9.63 -6.21 -3.28
N PHE A 8 8.38 -5.80 -3.51
CA PHE A 8 7.21 -6.66 -3.33
C PHE A 8 7.20 -7.86 -4.29
N THR A 9 7.61 -7.64 -5.55
CA THR A 9 7.70 -8.73 -6.55
C THR A 9 8.71 -9.77 -6.11
N GLU A 10 9.91 -9.34 -5.71
CA GLU A 10 10.94 -10.25 -5.22
C GLU A 10 10.47 -10.97 -3.94
N PHE A 11 9.69 -10.30 -3.09
CA PHE A 11 9.12 -10.88 -1.87
C PHE A 11 8.11 -11.97 -2.24
N ALA A 12 7.22 -11.69 -3.19
CA ALA A 12 6.24 -12.65 -3.69
C ALA A 12 6.92 -13.89 -4.28
N GLU A 13 7.97 -13.71 -5.08
CA GLU A 13 8.75 -14.81 -5.66
C GLU A 13 9.35 -15.73 -4.60
N ILE A 14 9.94 -15.17 -3.54
CA ILE A 14 10.53 -15.96 -2.44
C ILE A 14 9.46 -16.73 -1.67
N ASN A 15 8.35 -16.07 -1.34
CA ASN A 15 7.28 -16.66 -0.52
C ASN A 15 6.51 -17.76 -1.26
N GLN A 16 6.53 -17.78 -2.59
CA GLN A 16 5.87 -18.80 -3.40
C GLN A 16 6.75 -20.04 -3.68
N THR A 17 7.90 -20.16 -3.02
CA THR A 17 8.76 -21.35 -3.15
C THR A 17 8.32 -22.49 -2.24
N GLY A 18 8.52 -23.74 -2.67
CA GLY A 18 8.29 -24.91 -1.82
C GLY A 18 9.12 -24.90 -0.52
N THR A 19 10.33 -24.34 -0.59
CA THR A 19 11.20 -24.18 0.59
C THR A 19 10.62 -23.20 1.61
N ALA A 20 10.05 -22.06 1.18
CA ALA A 20 9.35 -21.14 2.08
C ALA A 20 8.19 -21.85 2.78
N GLY A 21 7.34 -22.55 2.02
CA GLY A 21 6.21 -23.31 2.58
C GLY A 21 6.64 -24.38 3.59
N LEU A 22 7.74 -25.10 3.35
CA LEU A 22 8.29 -26.05 4.33
C LEU A 22 8.77 -25.37 5.61
N ILE A 23 9.45 -24.22 5.49
CA ILE A 23 9.95 -23.45 6.65
C ILE A 23 8.78 -22.90 7.48
N ASP A 24 7.67 -22.55 6.85
CA ASP A 24 6.47 -22.08 7.53
C ASP A 24 5.69 -23.20 8.20
N PHE A 25 5.57 -24.35 7.54
CA PHE A 25 4.85 -25.50 8.07
C PHE A 25 5.64 -26.23 9.16
N PHE A 26 6.97 -26.28 9.07
CA PHE A 26 7.84 -26.99 10.00
C PHE A 26 8.81 -26.01 10.70
N PRO A 27 8.44 -25.44 11.86
CA PRO A 27 9.25 -24.44 12.58
C PRO A 27 10.67 -24.90 12.92
N ILE A 28 10.92 -26.22 13.03
CA ILE A 28 12.25 -26.77 13.27
C ILE A 28 13.25 -26.39 12.16
N LEU A 29 12.78 -26.23 10.91
CA LEU A 29 13.60 -25.84 9.78
C LEU A 29 14.11 -24.38 9.88
N ARG A 30 13.44 -23.52 10.66
CA ARG A 30 13.89 -22.13 10.93
C ARG A 30 15.16 -22.07 11.78
N ARG A 31 15.55 -23.17 12.43
CA ARG A 31 16.79 -23.26 13.23
C ARG A 31 18.00 -23.65 12.39
N LEU A 32 17.81 -24.08 11.14
CA LEU A 32 18.91 -24.44 10.26
C LEU A 32 19.79 -23.22 9.95
N PRO A 33 21.12 -23.39 9.88
CA PRO A 33 22.04 -22.34 9.53
C PRO A 33 21.83 -21.87 8.08
N ASP A 34 22.12 -20.60 7.81
CA ASP A 34 21.79 -19.93 6.54
C ASP A 34 22.44 -20.59 5.31
N PHE A 35 23.58 -21.29 5.46
CA PHE A 35 24.23 -21.99 4.34
C PHE A 35 23.45 -23.23 3.88
N LEU A 36 22.62 -23.83 4.74
CA LEU A 36 21.72 -24.94 4.39
C LEU A 36 20.40 -24.44 3.81
N VAL A 37 20.08 -23.16 4.02
CA VAL A 37 18.83 -22.55 3.56
C VAL A 37 19.14 -21.22 2.87
N PRO A 38 19.67 -21.24 1.63
CA PRO A 38 20.02 -20.03 0.88
C PRO A 38 18.86 -19.04 0.75
N LEU A 39 17.63 -19.56 0.66
CA LEU A 39 16.40 -18.76 0.63
C LEU A 39 16.27 -17.85 1.87
N ARG A 40 16.65 -18.35 3.06
CA ARG A 40 16.60 -17.57 4.30
C ARG A 40 17.61 -16.44 4.27
N LYS A 41 18.81 -16.68 3.72
CA LYS A 41 19.82 -15.63 3.54
C LYS A 41 19.27 -14.52 2.64
N LYS A 42 18.69 -14.90 1.49
CA LYS A 42 18.05 -13.96 0.55
C LYS A 42 16.92 -13.17 1.23
N ALA A 43 16.05 -13.84 1.98
CA ALA A 43 14.96 -13.19 2.72
C ALA A 43 15.46 -12.17 3.76
N LYS A 44 16.57 -12.44 4.45
CA LYS A 44 17.17 -11.47 5.39
C LYS A 44 17.74 -10.24 4.69
N GLU A 45 18.40 -10.43 3.54
CA GLU A 45 18.95 -9.34 2.73
C GLU A 45 17.82 -8.45 2.20
N MET A 46 16.73 -9.07 1.71
CA MET A 46 15.53 -8.38 1.29
C MET A 46 14.85 -7.59 2.42
N HIS A 47 14.65 -8.22 3.58
CA HIS A 47 14.07 -7.56 4.75
C HIS A 47 14.87 -6.30 5.13
N ARG A 48 16.19 -6.34 5.02
CA ARG A 48 17.03 -5.16 5.28
C ARG A 48 16.74 -4.03 4.28
N HIS A 49 16.70 -4.32 2.97
CA HIS A 49 16.42 -3.31 1.95
C HIS A 49 14.99 -2.75 2.05
N GLU A 50 14.00 -3.61 2.29
CA GLU A 50 12.60 -3.23 2.52
C GLU A 50 12.50 -2.28 3.72
N LYS A 51 13.11 -2.65 4.85
CA LYS A 51 13.09 -1.83 6.06
C LYS A 51 13.72 -0.45 5.84
N GLU A 52 14.86 -0.39 5.14
CA GLU A 52 15.49 0.88 4.77
C GLU A 52 14.57 1.76 3.92
N LEU A 53 13.88 1.17 2.94
CA LEU A 53 12.91 1.86 2.09
C LEU A 53 11.71 2.38 2.89
N TYR A 54 11.12 1.53 3.73
CA TYR A 54 9.97 1.86 4.55
C TYR A 54 10.29 2.96 5.57
N LEU A 55 11.48 2.91 6.20
CA LEU A 55 11.97 3.98 7.06
C LEU A 55 12.09 5.29 6.31
N GLY A 56 12.65 5.26 5.09
CA GLY A 56 12.73 6.45 4.22
C GLY A 56 11.35 7.07 3.93
N HIS A 57 10.31 6.25 3.80
CA HIS A 57 8.94 6.73 3.62
C HIS A 57 8.31 7.31 4.89
N TRP A 58 8.70 6.83 6.07
CA TRP A 58 8.16 7.29 7.35
C TRP A 58 8.84 8.55 7.89
N LEU A 59 10.17 8.65 7.79
CA LEU A 59 10.94 9.70 8.45
C LEU A 59 10.56 11.11 7.99
N LYS A 60 10.31 11.30 6.69
CA LYS A 60 9.92 12.62 6.15
C LYS A 60 8.56 13.11 6.69
N PRO A 61 7.47 12.32 6.63
CA PRO A 61 6.22 12.68 7.30
C PRO A 61 6.39 12.93 8.80
N LYS A 62 7.16 12.09 9.51
CA LYS A 62 7.44 12.27 10.94
C LYS A 62 8.09 13.62 11.24
N GLU A 63 9.12 14.00 10.49
CA GLU A 63 9.81 15.29 10.63
C GLU A 63 8.85 16.47 10.38
N GLN A 64 8.04 16.40 9.31
CA GLN A 64 7.07 17.44 8.99
C GLN A 64 5.97 17.56 10.06
N ALA A 65 5.52 16.44 10.61
CA ALA A 65 4.56 16.40 11.71
C ALA A 65 5.14 16.98 13.00
N ALA A 66 6.39 16.63 13.33
CA ALA A 66 7.09 17.21 14.47
C ALA A 66 7.31 18.72 14.34
N ALA A 67 7.53 19.22 13.12
CA ALA A 67 7.65 20.64 12.82
C ALA A 67 6.30 21.37 12.70
N GLY A 68 5.17 20.66 12.75
CA GLY A 68 3.83 21.25 12.57
C GLY A 68 3.55 21.76 11.16
N THR A 69 4.27 21.25 10.15
CA THR A 69 4.16 21.70 8.74
C THR A 69 3.41 20.71 7.84
N ILE A 70 3.17 19.49 8.32
CA ILE A 70 2.41 18.48 7.56
C ILE A 70 0.92 18.87 7.50
N PRO A 71 0.24 18.75 6.35
CA PRO A 71 -1.21 18.83 6.30
C PRO A 71 -1.85 17.61 6.96
N ARG A 72 -3.15 17.68 7.26
CA ARG A 72 -3.89 16.50 7.75
C ARG A 72 -3.82 15.37 6.74
N CYS A 73 -3.19 14.28 7.13
CA CYS A 73 -3.04 13.06 6.33
C CYS A 73 -2.69 11.89 7.24
N PHE A 74 -2.64 10.69 6.67
CA PHE A 74 -2.27 9.49 7.41
C PHE A 74 -0.95 9.63 8.19
N GLY A 75 0.06 10.28 7.62
CA GLY A 75 1.36 10.47 8.30
C GLY A 75 1.27 11.36 9.54
N GLU A 76 0.41 12.38 9.54
CA GLU A 76 0.15 13.23 10.72
C GLU A 76 -0.52 12.42 11.83
N ASP A 77 -1.57 11.65 11.47
CA ASP A 77 -2.30 10.82 12.42
C ASP A 77 -1.41 9.71 12.98
N LEU A 78 -0.60 9.07 12.14
CA LEU A 78 0.35 8.04 12.57
C LEU A 78 1.39 8.60 13.54
N TYR A 79 1.88 9.83 13.31
CA TYR A 79 2.81 10.48 14.24
C TYR A 79 2.18 10.72 15.62
N ARG A 80 0.91 11.15 15.65
CA ARG A 80 0.17 11.35 16.90
C ARG A 80 -0.04 10.02 17.63
N VAL A 81 -0.42 8.97 16.91
CA VAL A 81 -0.63 7.62 17.45
C VAL A 81 0.69 7.01 17.94
N GLN A 82 1.79 7.18 17.19
CA GLN A 82 3.13 6.76 17.64
C GLN A 82 3.50 7.40 18.98
N LYS A 83 3.23 8.70 19.15
CA LYS A 83 3.49 9.39 20.43
C LYS A 83 2.60 8.93 21.57
N ALA A 84 1.35 8.55 21.28
CA ALA A 84 0.41 8.09 22.29
C ALA A 84 0.72 6.66 22.76
N GLU A 85 1.05 5.77 21.83
CA GLU A 85 1.22 4.33 22.07
C GLU A 85 2.69 3.91 22.30
N GLY A 86 3.66 4.74 21.91
CA GLY A 86 5.07 4.56 22.24
C GLY A 86 5.82 3.50 21.43
N PHE A 87 5.32 3.12 20.24
CA PHE A 87 6.05 2.21 19.34
C PHE A 87 7.20 2.90 18.60
N ASP A 88 8.19 2.11 18.16
CA ASP A 88 9.41 2.62 17.54
C ASP A 88 9.21 3.05 16.07
N ASP A 89 10.26 3.59 15.47
CA ASP A 89 10.23 4.04 14.07
C ASP A 89 10.20 2.89 13.07
N ASP A 90 10.69 1.70 13.45
CA ASP A 90 10.63 0.53 12.58
C ASP A 90 9.18 0.06 12.46
N GLN A 91 8.44 0.01 13.56
CA GLN A 91 7.02 -0.30 13.58
C GLN A 91 6.21 0.74 12.78
N ALA A 92 6.49 2.03 12.97
CA ALA A 92 5.84 3.10 12.21
C ALA A 92 6.16 3.04 10.70
N ALA A 93 7.40 2.68 10.36
CA ALA A 93 7.84 2.45 8.99
C ALA A 93 7.11 1.28 8.35
N TYR A 94 6.96 0.15 9.05
CA TYR A 94 6.18 -0.99 8.57
C TYR A 94 4.72 -0.64 8.35
N ILE A 95 4.09 0.10 9.26
CA ILE A 95 2.71 0.57 9.08
C ILE A 95 2.59 1.44 7.82
N THR A 96 3.51 2.38 7.62
CA THR A 96 3.50 3.29 6.45
C THR A 96 3.80 2.57 5.15
N GLY A 97 4.84 1.73 5.13
CA GLY A 97 5.31 1.00 3.96
C GLY A 97 4.27 0.00 3.47
N THR A 98 3.74 -0.83 4.37
CA THR A 98 2.69 -1.80 4.02
C THR A 98 1.41 -1.12 3.55
N LEU A 99 1.02 0.03 4.13
CA LEU A 99 -0.13 0.80 3.64
C LEU A 99 0.07 1.22 2.18
N LEU A 100 1.25 1.77 1.87
CA LEU A 100 1.57 2.24 0.52
C LEU A 100 1.61 1.09 -0.48
N GLU A 101 2.20 -0.04 -0.09
CA GLU A 101 2.31 -1.24 -0.92
C GLU A 101 0.96 -1.88 -1.20
N ALA A 102 0.23 -2.26 -0.14
CA ALA A 102 -1.06 -2.92 -0.27
C ALA A 102 -2.06 -2.03 -1.01
N GLY A 103 -2.09 -0.73 -0.70
CA GLY A 103 -2.98 0.23 -1.32
C GLY A 103 -2.68 0.48 -2.80
N SER A 104 -1.41 0.43 -3.21
CA SER A 104 -1.03 0.70 -4.60
C SER A 104 -1.24 -0.52 -5.51
N ASP A 105 -0.74 -1.68 -5.12
CA ASP A 105 -0.76 -2.88 -5.98
C ASP A 105 -2.18 -3.43 -6.18
N THR A 106 -2.94 -3.61 -5.09
CA THR A 106 -4.29 -4.18 -5.17
C THR A 106 -5.28 -3.26 -5.88
N THR A 107 -5.21 -1.95 -5.62
CA THR A 107 -6.08 -0.96 -6.28
C THR A 107 -5.76 -0.86 -7.76
N SER A 108 -4.49 -0.78 -8.14
CA SER A 108 -4.10 -0.72 -9.55
C SER A 108 -4.51 -1.99 -10.31
N SER A 109 -4.26 -3.17 -9.75
CA SER A 109 -4.69 -4.45 -10.31
C SER A 109 -6.21 -4.53 -10.46
N THR A 110 -6.96 -4.04 -9.48
CA THR A 110 -8.43 -3.99 -9.55
C THR A 110 -8.92 -3.06 -10.66
N LEU A 111 -8.29 -1.89 -10.82
CA LEU A 111 -8.63 -0.95 -11.90
C LEU A 111 -8.31 -1.54 -13.27
N TYR A 112 -7.19 -2.23 -13.43
CA TYR A 112 -6.87 -2.95 -14.67
C TYR A 112 -7.92 -4.01 -14.99
N ALA A 113 -8.28 -4.84 -13.99
CA ALA A 113 -9.31 -5.86 -14.16
C ALA A 113 -10.68 -5.25 -14.49
N PHE A 114 -11.02 -4.12 -13.86
CA PHE A 114 -12.25 -3.39 -14.13
C PHE A 114 -12.31 -2.89 -15.58
N VAL A 115 -11.26 -2.23 -16.07
CA VAL A 115 -11.19 -1.75 -17.46
C VAL A 115 -11.30 -2.91 -18.44
N LEU A 116 -10.58 -4.01 -18.18
CA LEU A 116 -10.67 -5.22 -19.00
C LEU A 116 -12.10 -5.78 -19.02
N ALA A 117 -12.76 -5.85 -17.87
CA ALA A 117 -14.14 -6.32 -17.78
C ALA A 117 -15.11 -5.41 -18.58
N MET A 118 -14.95 -4.09 -18.52
CA MET A 118 -15.79 -3.15 -19.29
C MET A 118 -15.60 -3.33 -20.80
N LEU A 119 -14.39 -3.66 -21.26
CA LEU A 119 -14.13 -3.95 -22.68
C LEU A 119 -14.71 -5.28 -23.15
N LEU A 120 -14.71 -6.30 -22.28
CA LEU A 120 -15.19 -7.65 -22.61
C LEU A 120 -16.72 -7.78 -22.49
N TYR A 121 -17.36 -6.98 -21.62
CA TYR A 121 -18.79 -7.07 -21.29
C TYR A 121 -19.49 -5.70 -21.40
N PRO A 122 -19.59 -5.12 -22.62
CA PRO A 122 -20.17 -3.79 -22.82
C PRO A 122 -21.64 -3.69 -22.39
N GLU A 123 -22.40 -4.78 -22.41
CA GLU A 123 -23.77 -4.84 -21.91
C GLU A 123 -23.86 -4.67 -20.39
N VAL A 124 -22.86 -5.16 -19.64
CA VAL A 124 -22.76 -4.95 -18.19
C VAL A 124 -22.34 -3.52 -17.89
N GLN A 125 -21.37 -2.99 -18.64
CA GLN A 125 -20.98 -1.58 -18.57
C GLN A 125 -22.18 -0.65 -18.77
N GLY A 126 -22.99 -0.88 -19.81
CA GLY A 126 -24.17 -0.08 -20.10
C GLY A 126 -25.21 -0.11 -18.98
N LYS A 127 -25.41 -1.26 -18.33
CA LYS A 127 -26.29 -1.37 -17.15
C LYS A 127 -25.76 -0.59 -15.96
N ALA A 128 -24.47 -0.73 -15.64
CA ALA A 128 -23.84 0.00 -14.54
C ALA A 128 -23.90 1.52 -14.77
N GLN A 129 -23.69 1.96 -16.02
CA GLN A 129 -23.80 3.37 -16.38
C GLN A 129 -25.24 3.88 -16.22
N ALA A 130 -26.25 3.12 -16.66
CA ALA A 130 -27.65 3.51 -16.50
C ALA A 130 -28.08 3.67 -15.03
N GLU A 131 -27.44 2.95 -14.09
CA GLU A 131 -27.67 3.09 -12.66
C GLU A 131 -27.04 4.35 -12.07
N ILE A 132 -25.82 4.72 -12.50
CA ILE A 132 -25.04 5.83 -11.93
C ILE A 132 -25.40 7.19 -12.58
N ASP A 133 -25.79 7.18 -13.86
CA ASP A 133 -26.11 8.36 -14.65
C ASP A 133 -27.18 9.28 -14.01
N PRO A 134 -28.31 8.78 -13.47
CA PRO A 134 -29.32 9.63 -12.86
C PRO A 134 -28.79 10.41 -11.64
N ALA A 135 -28.06 9.72 -10.75
CA ALA A 135 -27.49 10.33 -9.55
C ALA A 135 -26.44 11.38 -9.91
N THR A 136 -25.53 11.07 -10.83
CA THR A 136 -24.49 12.01 -11.27
C THR A 136 -25.05 13.22 -12.02
N LYS A 137 -26.08 13.05 -12.85
CA LYS A 137 -26.78 14.16 -13.52
C LYS A 137 -27.50 15.06 -12.52
N GLN A 138 -28.10 14.49 -11.48
CA GLN A 138 -28.70 15.26 -10.38
C GLN A 138 -27.65 16.07 -9.62
N TRP A 139 -26.49 15.48 -9.32
CA TRP A 139 -25.36 16.17 -8.70
C TRP A 139 -24.85 17.35 -9.54
N LEU A 140 -24.70 17.16 -10.85
CA LEU A 140 -24.26 18.23 -11.77
C LEU A 140 -25.25 19.39 -11.89
N GLN A 141 -26.53 19.17 -11.57
CA GLN A 141 -27.58 20.18 -11.59
C GLN A 141 -27.77 20.88 -10.23
N SER A 142 -27.09 20.43 -9.17
CA SER A 142 -27.17 21.02 -7.84
C SER A 142 -26.48 22.39 -7.79
N PRO A 143 -27.19 23.48 -7.42
CA PRO A 143 -26.62 24.84 -7.39
C PRO A 143 -25.51 25.07 -6.34
N LEU A 144 -25.28 24.12 -5.43
CA LEU A 144 -24.48 24.36 -4.22
C LEU A 144 -22.97 24.07 -4.35
N GLU A 145 -22.50 23.39 -5.40
CA GLU A 145 -21.09 22.97 -5.48
C GLU A 145 -20.25 23.61 -6.60
N VAL A 146 -20.88 24.19 -7.63
CA VAL A 146 -20.14 24.91 -8.70
C VAL A 146 -19.38 26.12 -8.13
N ALA A 147 -19.79 26.65 -6.97
CA ALA A 147 -19.12 27.75 -6.27
C ALA A 147 -17.97 27.29 -5.36
N ALA A 148 -18.01 26.07 -4.82
CA ALA A 148 -17.00 25.57 -3.87
C ALA A 148 -15.70 25.11 -4.55
N VAL A 149 -15.79 24.64 -5.80
CA VAL A 149 -14.61 24.27 -6.60
C VAL A 149 -13.86 25.51 -7.12
N LYS A 150 -14.55 26.64 -7.32
CA LYS A 150 -13.96 27.87 -7.87
C LYS A 150 -13.28 28.78 -6.85
N THR A 151 -13.41 28.51 -5.55
CA THR A 151 -12.88 29.38 -4.47
C THR A 151 -11.62 28.84 -3.79
N LYS A 152 -11.09 27.70 -4.24
CA LYS A 152 -9.85 27.07 -3.72
C LYS A 152 -8.75 26.87 -4.78
N ALA A 153 -8.82 27.59 -5.91
CA ALA A 153 -7.71 27.68 -6.88
C ALA A 153 -7.00 29.03 -6.75
#